data_AF-A0A419J761-F1
#
_entry.id   AF-A0A419J761-F1
#
_cell.length_a   1.000
_cell.length_b   1.000
_cell.length_c   1.000
_cell.angle_alpha   90.00
_cell.angle_beta   90.00
_cell.angle_gamma   90.00
#
_symmetry.space_group_name_H-M   'P 1'
#
loop_
_entity.id
_entity.type
_entity.pdbx_description
1 polymer ?
#
loop_
_entity_poly.entity_id
_entity_poly.type
_entity_poly.pdbx_seq_one_letter_code
_entity_poly.pdbx_strand_id
1 'polypeptide(L)' 'MQTFTAVLHKEEDMYVAECSEVGTVSQGKTIEEAINNLKEATELYLDEFPLKEERKTLMTTFEVAASAKA' A
#
# COMPACT_ATOMS: atom_id res chain seq x y z
N MET A 1 8.48 4.05 -16.05
CA MET A 1 8.31 3.35 -14.76
C MET A 1 8.00 4.39 -13.72
N GLN A 2 6.83 4.28 -13.08
CA GLN A 2 6.46 5.11 -11.93
C GLN A 2 6.75 4.33 -10.64
N THR A 3 7.02 5.04 -9.55
CA THR A 3 7.26 4.45 -8.22
C THR A 3 6.02 4.66 -7.36
N PHE A 4 5.61 3.62 -6.65
CA PHE A 4 4.45 3.60 -5.76
C PHE A 4 4.88 3.23 -4.34
N THR A 5 4.07 3.61 -3.35
CA THR A 5 4.34 3.40 -1.93
C THR A 5 3.48 2.26 -1.41
N ALA A 6 4.12 1.18 -0.95
CA ALA A 6 3.43 0.07 -0.28
C ALA A 6 3.51 0.23 1.24
N VAL A 7 2.37 0.20 1.92
CA VAL A 7 2.26 0.09 3.38
C VAL A 7 1.88 -1.33 3.72
N LEU A 8 2.61 -1.97 4.63
CA LEU A 8 2.41 -3.37 4.98
C LEU A 8 2.14 -3.52 6.47
N HIS A 9 1.23 -4.44 6.78
CA HIS A 9 1.02 -4.95 8.13
C HIS A 9 0.79 -6.47 8.08
N LYS A 10 0.85 -7.10 9.25
CA LYS A 10 0.63 -8.53 9.38
C LYS A 10 -0.73 -8.80 10.00
N GLU A 11 -1.52 -9.65 9.35
CA GLU A 11 -2.80 -10.15 9.85
C GLU A 11 -2.71 -11.68 9.91
N GLU A 12 -2.86 -12.24 11.11
CA GLU A 12 -2.75 -13.69 11.35
C GLU A 12 -1.45 -14.28 10.76
N ASP A 13 -1.56 -15.15 9.74
CA ASP A 13 -0.46 -15.81 9.04
C ASP A 13 -0.08 -15.14 7.69
N MET A 14 -0.70 -14.01 7.36
CA MET A 14 -0.51 -13.30 6.08
C MET A 14 0.06 -11.89 6.27
N TYR A 15 0.80 -11.43 5.27
CA TYR A 15 1.14 -10.02 5.10
C TYR A 15 0.10 -9.38 4.18
N VAL A 16 -0.47 -8.26 4.62
CA VAL A 16 -1.36 -7.41 3.83
C VAL A 16 -0.58 -6.18 3.38
N ALA A 17 -0.68 -5.84 2.10
CA ALA A 17 0.02 -4.73 1.48
C ALA A 17 -0.98 -3.81 0.77
N GLU A 18 -0.87 -2.50 1.00
CA GLU A 18 -1.72 -1.47 0.41
C GLU A 18 -0.88 -0.44 -0.36
N CYS A 19 -1.33 -0.05 -1.55
CA CYS A 19 -0.73 1.02 -2.34
C CYS A 19 -1.33 2.37 -1.93
N SER A 20 -0.52 3.26 -1.34
CA SER A 20 -1.01 4.53 -0.79
C SER A 20 -1.55 5.52 -1.83
N GLU A 21 -1.10 5.43 -3.09
CA GLU A 21 -1.48 6.37 -4.14
C GLU A 21 -2.85 6.07 -4.76
N VAL A 22 -3.24 4.79 -4.81
CA VAL A 22 -4.47 4.35 -5.50
C VAL A 22 -5.40 3.50 -4.64
N GLY A 23 -4.96 3.07 -3.45
CA GLY A 23 -5.77 2.30 -2.50
C GLY A 23 -5.99 0.83 -2.90
N THR A 24 -5.21 0.30 -3.83
CA THR A 24 -5.21 -1.14 -4.11
C THR A 24 -4.63 -1.90 -2.92
N VAL A 25 -5.19 -3.07 -2.64
CA VAL A 25 -4.76 -3.94 -1.55
C VAL A 25 -4.53 -5.34 -2.09
N SER A 26 -3.49 -6.01 -1.59
CA SER A 26 -3.22 -7.42 -1.83
C SER A 26 -2.57 -8.07 -0.63
N GLN A 27 -2.33 -9.38 -0.69
CA GLN A 27 -1.76 -10.15 0.42
C GLN A 27 -0.85 -11.27 -0.04
N GLY A 28 0.04 -11.74 0.83
CA GLY A 28 0.96 -12.87 0.57
C GLY A 28 1.47 -13.49 1.87
N LYS A 29 1.98 -14.73 1.80
CA LYS A 29 2.58 -15.43 2.96
C LYS A 29 3.95 -14.88 3.32
N THR A 30 4.63 -14.24 2.37
CA THR A 30 5.87 -13.48 2.61
C THR A 30 5.70 -12.02 2.20
N ILE A 31 6.62 -11.17 2.65
CA ILE A 31 6.67 -9.75 2.28
C ILE A 31 6.81 -9.63 0.75
N GLU A 32 7.69 -10.42 0.14
CA GLU A 32 7.92 -10.42 -1.30
C GLU A 32 6.68 -10.84 -2.08
N GLU A 33 5.97 -11.87 -1.63
CA GLU A 33 4.72 -12.31 -2.24
C GLU A 33 3.65 -11.22 -2.18
N ALA A 34 3.46 -10.59 -1.00
CA ALA A 34 2.49 -9.52 -0.84
C ALA A 34 2.79 -8.30 -1.74
N ILE A 35 4.06 -7.93 -1.87
CA ILE A 35 4.50 -6.84 -2.74
C ILE A 35 4.28 -7.18 -4.23
N ASN A 36 4.63 -8.40 -4.66
CA ASN A 36 4.43 -8.83 -6.04
C ASN A 36 2.93 -8.86 -6.39
N ASN A 37 2.10 -9.42 -5.51
CA ASN A 37 0.66 -9.46 -5.72
C ASN A 37 0.05 -8.04 -5.70
N LEU A 38 0.56 -7.13 -4.86
CA LEU A 38 0.14 -5.73 -4.85
C LEU A 38 0.53 -5.02 -6.15
N LYS A 39 1.71 -5.30 -6.69
CA LYS A 39 2.18 -4.74 -7.96
C LYS A 39 1.23 -5.14 -9.09
N GLU A 40 0.90 -6.43 -9.22
CA GLU A 40 -0.05 -6.91 -10.25
C GLU A 40 -1.42 -6.26 -10.09
N ALA A 41 -1.97 -6.21 -8.88
CA ALA A 41 -3.26 -5.57 -8.61
C ALA A 41 -3.25 -4.07 -8.96
N THR A 42 -2.14 -3.38 -8.69
CA THR A 42 -1.96 -1.96 -9.01
C THR A 42 -1.84 -1.74 -10.51
N GLU A 43 -1.10 -2.58 -11.23
CA GLU A 43 -0.99 -2.52 -12.69
C GLU A 43 -2.36 -2.70 -13.35
N LEU A 44 -3.14 -3.70 -12.92
CA LEU A 44 -4.50 -3.92 -13.41
C LEU A 44 -5.42 -2.72 -13.14
N TYR A 45 -5.34 -2.13 -11.94
CA TYR A 45 -6.13 -0.94 -11.61
C TYR A 45 -5.79 0.24 -12.52
N LEU A 46 -4.51 0.46 -12.81
CA LEU A 46 -4.04 1.59 -13.62
C LEU A 46 -4.39 1.43 -15.10
N ASP A 47 -4.46 0.19 -15.60
CA ASP A 47 -4.93 -0.10 -16.96
C ASP A 47 -6.40 0.32 -17.14
N GLU A 48 -7.24 0.15 -16.12
CA GLU A 48 -8.64 0.60 -16.14
C GLU A 48 -8.81 2.08 -15.77
N PHE A 49 -8.00 2.56 -14.81
CA PHE A 49 -8.08 3.90 -14.24
C PHE A 49 -6.72 4.62 -14.26
N PRO A 50 -6.29 5.14 -15.43
CA PRO A 50 -5.00 5.79 -15.56
C PRO A 50 -4.85 7.01 -14.63
N LEU A 51 -3.69 7.11 -13.97
CA LEU A 51 -3.33 8.29 -13.17
C LEU A 51 -3.21 9.52 -14.06
N LYS A 52 -3.95 10.58 -13.71
CA LYS A 52 -3.98 11.82 -14.48
C LYS A 52 -2.83 12.76 -14.16
N GLU A 53 -2.23 12.66 -12.97
CA GLU A 53 -1.12 13.51 -12.53
C GLU A 53 -0.13 12.75 -11.64
N GLU A 54 1.16 12.94 -11.90
CA GLU A 54 2.24 12.47 -11.03
C GLU A 54 2.36 13.41 -9.82
N ARG A 55 1.79 13.01 -8.70
CA ARG A 55 1.95 13.74 -7.43
C ARG A 55 3.27 13.35 -6.77
N LYS A 56 4.04 14.35 -6.30
CA LYS A 56 5.22 14.10 -5.46
C LYS A 56 4.76 13.70 -4.06
N THR A 57 4.67 12.40 -3.82
CA THR A 57 4.31 11.85 -2.50
C THR A 57 5.45 12.07 -1.50
N LEU A 58 5.13 12.52 -0.29
CA LEU A 58 6.05 12.57 0.84
C LEU A 58 5.57 11.56 1.88
N MET A 59 6.43 10.60 2.23
CA MET A 59 6.18 9.66 3.31
C MET A 59 6.79 10.20 4.60
N THR A 60 6.01 10.21 5.68
CA THR A 60 6.48 10.60 7.01
C THR A 60 5.69 9.87 8.09
N THR A 61 6.22 9.81 9.30
CA THR A 61 5.56 9.27 10.49
C THR A 61 5.51 10.35 11.55
N PHE A 62 4.53 10.28 12.45
CA PHE A 62 4.41 11.17 13.60
C PHE A 62 4.01 10.36 14.84
N GLU A 63 4.40 10.86 16.01
CA GLU A 63 4.10 10.22 17.29
C GLU A 63 2.90 10.89 17.96
N VAL A 64 2.04 10.10 18.60
CA VAL A 64 0.89 10.59 19.38
C VAL A 64 0.79 9.80 20.68
N ALA A 65 0.38 10.46 21.77
CA ALA A 65 0.12 9.78 23.03
C ALA A 65 -1.12 8.88 22.90
N ALA A 66 -0.96 7.58 23.17
CA ALA A 66 -2.05 6.63 23.21
C ALA A 66 -2.90 6.83 24.47
N SER A 67 -3.76 7.85 24.49
CA SER A 67 -4.75 8.03 25.55
C SER A 67 -6.07 8.52 24.98
N ALA A 68 -6.93 7.58 24.58
CA ALA A 68 -8.36 7.82 24.55
C ALA A 68 -8.87 7.66 25.99
N LYS A 69 -9.30 8.75 26.62
CA LYS A 69 -10.13 8.62 27.83
C LYS A 69 -11.41 7.88 27.40
N ALA A 70 -11.73 6.82 28.16
CA ALA A 70 -13.03 6.16 28.08
C ALA A 70 -14.17 7.14 28.42
#